data_AF-A0A2H9TKJ9-F1
#
_entry.id   AF-A0A2H9TKJ9-F1
#
_cell.length_a   1.000
_cell.length_b   1.000
_cell.length_c   1.000
_cell.angle_alpha   90.00
_cell.angle_beta   90.00
_cell.angle_gamma   90.00
#
_symmetry.space_group_name_H-M   'P 1'
#
loop_
_entity.id
_entity.type
_entity.pdbx_description
1 polymer ?
#
loop_
_entity_poly.entity_id
_entity_poly.type
_entity_poly.pdbx_seq_one_letter_code
_entity_poly.pdbx_strand_id
1 'polypeptide(L)'
;MLGVVRRRLYSNYVPIVVERSDRIVCLHSAINPAVASSVIAQLLFLESQDNTKPIHLYINSPGGHVTDGFAIYDTMQGQASDIAIHAQEILKTRRRLNETIAMHSKQPLDKIERIMERDYYMTAQEAVEFGLIDKVIEKSE
;
A
#
# COMPACT_ATOMS: atom_id res chain seq x y z
N MET A 1 22.20 -17.52 -25.86
CA MET A 1 22.14 -16.16 -26.43
C MET A 1 22.21 -15.19 -25.26
N LEU A 2 23.43 -14.83 -24.84
CA LEU A 2 23.68 -14.00 -23.66
C LEU A 2 23.50 -12.52 -24.02
N GLY A 3 22.56 -11.86 -23.36
CA GLY A 3 22.24 -10.45 -23.56
C GLY A 3 23.38 -9.54 -23.11
N VAL A 4 23.74 -8.61 -23.99
CA VAL A 4 24.86 -7.67 -23.89
C VAL A 4 24.62 -6.68 -22.74
N VAL A 5 25.37 -6.80 -21.64
CA VAL A 5 25.44 -5.79 -20.57
C VAL A 5 26.28 -4.61 -21.08
N ARG A 6 25.62 -3.48 -21.37
CA ARG A 6 26.29 -2.23 -21.76
C ARG A 6 27.06 -1.66 -20.57
N ARG A 7 28.38 -1.82 -20.58
CA ARG A 7 29.32 -1.08 -19.71
C ARG A 7 29.23 0.42 -19.99
N ARG A 8 28.89 1.21 -18.97
CA ARG A 8 29.21 2.64 -18.92
C ARG A 8 30.13 2.87 -17.72
N LEU A 9 31.38 3.19 -18.02
CA LEU A 9 32.42 3.53 -17.06
C LEU A 9 32.02 4.80 -16.31
N TYR A 10 31.81 4.72 -15.00
CA TYR A 10 31.83 5.88 -14.12
C TYR A 10 32.78 5.64 -12.96
N SER A 11 33.54 6.71 -12.70
CA SER A 11 34.65 6.88 -11.78
C SER A 11 34.44 6.27 -10.40
N ASN A 12 35.55 5.77 -9.85
CA ASN A 12 35.72 5.32 -8.47
C ASN A 12 35.07 6.29 -7.46
N TYR A 13 34.35 5.75 -6.46
CA TYR A 13 33.56 6.41 -5.39
C TYR A 13 32.07 6.72 -5.64
N VAL A 14 31.24 5.73 -6.00
CA VAL A 14 29.82 5.71 -5.58
C VAL A 14 29.36 4.24 -5.46
N PRO A 15 29.17 3.65 -4.26
CA PRO A 15 28.67 2.29 -4.15
C PRO A 15 27.13 2.28 -4.16
N ILE A 16 26.49 2.97 -5.10
CA ILE A 16 25.02 2.88 -5.25
C ILE A 16 24.67 2.96 -6.73
N VAL A 17 24.36 1.79 -7.29
CA VAL A 17 23.79 1.68 -8.64
C VAL A 17 22.28 1.91 -8.51
N VAL A 18 21.81 3.09 -8.91
CA VAL A 18 20.39 3.28 -9.25
C VAL A 18 20.23 2.87 -10.70
N GLU A 19 19.67 1.69 -10.95
CA GLU A 19 19.18 1.36 -12.28
C GLU A 19 17.78 1.99 -12.43
N ARG A 20 17.75 3.17 -13.10
CA ARG A 20 16.59 4.08 -13.20
C ARG A 20 15.29 3.44 -13.71
N SER A 21 15.35 2.27 -14.34
CA SER A 21 14.20 1.65 -14.99
C SER A 21 13.42 0.71 -14.07
N ASP A 22 14.04 0.12 -13.04
CA ASP A 22 13.45 -1.02 -12.32
C ASP A 22 13.05 -0.73 -10.86
N ARG A 23 13.15 0.54 -10.41
CA ARG A 23 12.87 0.96 -9.01
C ARG A 23 13.64 0.11 -7.98
N ILE A 24 14.92 -0.10 -8.27
CA ILE A 24 15.85 -0.88 -7.45
C ILE A 24 16.81 0.07 -6.73
N VAL A 25 16.96 -0.13 -5.41
CA VAL A 25 17.96 0.53 -4.56
C VAL A 25 18.88 -0.54 -3.96
N CYS A 26 20.18 -0.31 -3.95
CA CYS A 26 21.18 -1.27 -3.46
C CYS A 26 21.97 -0.68 -2.28
N LEU A 27 22.01 -1.41 -1.16
CA LEU A 27 22.79 -1.09 0.04
C LEU A 27 23.92 -2.12 0.20
N HIS A 28 25.09 -1.82 -0.37
CA HIS A 28 26.23 -2.78 -0.48
C HIS A 28 27.42 -2.47 0.47
N SER A 29 27.33 -1.43 1.29
CA SER A 29 28.47 -0.96 2.10
C SER A 29 28.10 -0.82 3.58
N ALA A 30 29.11 -0.58 4.41
CA ALA A 30 28.88 -0.20 5.80
C ALA A 30 27.98 1.04 5.88
N ILE A 31 27.08 1.05 6.86
CA ILE A 31 26.12 2.13 7.08
C ILE A 31 26.85 3.30 7.77
N ASN A 32 26.79 4.46 7.14
CA ASN A 32 27.29 5.73 7.67
C ASN A 32 26.42 6.89 7.14
N PRO A 33 26.60 8.13 7.60
CA PRO A 33 25.72 9.24 7.24
C PRO A 33 25.64 9.51 5.73
N ALA A 34 26.75 9.33 5.00
CA ALA A 34 26.79 9.56 3.56
C ALA A 34 26.00 8.48 2.78
N VAL A 35 26.14 7.22 3.17
CA VAL A 35 25.39 6.10 2.58
C VAL A 35 23.90 6.23 2.88
N ALA A 36 23.54 6.51 4.14
CA ALA A 36 22.15 6.66 4.55
C ALA A 36 21.48 7.84 3.85
N SER A 37 22.12 9.01 3.81
CA SER A 37 21.59 10.18 3.09
C SER A 37 21.31 9.88 1.61
N SER A 38 22.18 9.11 0.96
CA SER A 38 22.00 8.75 -0.44
C SER A 38 20.87 7.73 -0.64
N VAL A 39 20.74 6.73 0.24
CA VAL A 39 19.65 5.74 0.17
C VAL A 39 18.30 6.40 0.44
N ILE A 40 18.21 7.24 1.48
CA ILE A 40 17.00 7.99 1.83
C ILE A 40 16.56 8.87 0.65
N ALA A 41 17.49 9.61 0.05
CA ALA A 41 17.18 10.45 -1.12
C ALA A 41 16.65 9.62 -2.31
N GLN A 42 17.14 8.40 -2.51
CA GLN A 42 16.67 7.51 -3.57
C GLN A 42 15.27 6.96 -3.29
N LEU A 43 15.00 6.55 -2.04
CA LEU A 43 13.68 6.08 -1.64
C LEU A 43 12.63 7.17 -1.84
N LEU A 44 12.89 8.38 -1.33
CA LEU A 44 12.01 9.54 -1.48
C LEU A 44 11.84 9.95 -2.93
N PHE A 45 12.89 9.90 -3.74
CA PHE A 45 12.80 10.17 -5.17
C PHE A 45 11.87 9.16 -5.87
N LEU A 46 12.06 7.87 -5.63
CA LEU A 46 11.24 6.82 -6.26
C LEU A 46 9.78 6.86 -5.80
N GLU A 47 9.54 7.16 -4.53
CA GLU A 47 8.20 7.38 -3.98
C GLU A 47 7.54 8.61 -4.61
N SER A 48 8.27 9.72 -4.80
CA SER A 48 7.75 10.93 -5.45
C SER A 48 7.37 10.73 -6.92
N GLN A 49 8.01 9.79 -7.62
CA GLN A 49 7.69 9.47 -9.02
C GLN A 49 6.39 8.67 -9.12
N ASP A 50 6.19 7.71 -8.22
CA ASP A 50 5.02 6.85 -8.16
C ASP A 50 5.01 6.15 -6.79
N ASN A 51 4.02 6.41 -5.96
CA ASN A 51 3.90 5.82 -4.61
C ASN A 51 3.08 4.51 -4.61
N THR A 52 2.57 4.08 -5.77
CA THR A 52 1.76 2.85 -5.88
C THR A 52 2.60 1.65 -6.32
N LYS A 53 3.70 1.89 -7.03
CA LYS A 53 4.61 0.83 -7.50
C LYS A 53 5.61 0.45 -6.41
N PRO A 54 5.90 -0.86 -6.24
CA PRO A 54 6.88 -1.32 -5.27
C PRO A 54 8.28 -0.77 -5.57
N ILE A 55 9.09 -0.62 -4.51
CA ILE A 55 10.52 -0.33 -4.58
C ILE A 55 11.26 -1.56 -4.04
N HIS A 56 12.25 -2.05 -4.78
CA HIS A 56 13.05 -3.20 -4.38
C HIS A 56 14.36 -2.77 -3.75
N LEU A 57 14.61 -3.15 -2.49
CA LEU A 57 15.84 -2.85 -1.77
C LEU A 57 16.70 -4.12 -1.63
N TYR A 58 17.87 -4.13 -2.25
CA TYR A 58 18.86 -5.21 -2.09
C TYR A 58 19.86 -4.85 -0.98
N ILE A 59 19.99 -5.72 0.02
CA ILE A 59 20.81 -5.48 1.20
C ILE A 59 21.98 -6.47 1.22
N ASN A 60 23.19 -5.93 1.18
CA ASN A 60 24.44 -6.65 1.40
C ASN A 60 25.40 -5.74 2.17
N SER A 61 25.13 -5.55 3.46
CA SER A 61 25.89 -4.64 4.32
C SER A 61 26.37 -5.36 5.57
N PRO A 62 27.60 -5.09 6.04
CA PRO A 62 28.09 -5.59 7.33
C PRO A 62 27.48 -4.83 8.54
N GLY A 63 26.58 -3.88 8.31
CA GLY A 63 26.05 -2.97 9.33
C GLY A 63 26.85 -1.67 9.43
N GLY A 64 26.77 -0.96 10.56
CA GLY A 64 27.46 0.31 10.76
C GLY A 64 26.77 1.19 11.81
N HIS A 65 26.64 2.47 11.52
CA HIS A 65 25.98 3.42 12.40
C HIS A 65 24.50 3.09 12.59
N VAL A 66 24.12 2.83 13.84
CA VAL A 66 22.75 2.43 14.22
C VAL A 66 21.73 3.53 13.90
N THR A 67 22.06 4.79 14.20
CA THR A 67 21.19 5.95 13.94
C THR A 67 20.90 6.14 12.46
N ASP A 68 21.93 5.97 11.63
CA ASP A 68 21.81 6.08 10.17
C ASP A 68 21.00 4.91 9.59
N GLY A 69 21.12 3.72 10.19
CA GLY A 69 20.26 2.57 9.88
C GLY A 69 18.79 2.82 10.21
N PHE A 70 18.51 3.41 11.39
CA PHE A 70 17.15 3.81 11.76
C PHE A 70 16.59 4.89 10.83
N ALA A 71 17.40 5.85 10.40
CA ALA A 71 16.95 6.87 9.45
C ALA A 71 16.51 6.26 8.09
N ILE A 72 17.22 5.24 7.61
CA ILE A 72 16.81 4.47 6.42
C ILE A 72 15.51 3.73 6.70
N TYR A 73 15.41 3.05 7.84
CA TYR A 73 14.23 2.29 8.24
C TYR A 73 12.97 3.17 8.34
N ASP A 74 13.06 4.31 9.03
CA ASP A 74 11.95 5.24 9.19
C ASP A 74 11.49 5.82 7.85
N THR A 75 12.42 6.02 6.91
CA THR A 75 12.08 6.44 5.54
C THR A 75 11.33 5.35 4.78
N MET A 76 11.68 4.07 4.98
CA MET A 76 10.96 2.94 4.34
C MET A 76 9.54 2.78 4.88
N GLN A 77 9.32 3.10 6.17
CA GLN A 77 8.02 3.08 6.84
C GLN A 77 7.27 4.40 6.70
N GLY A 78 7.59 5.23 5.69
CA GLY A 78 7.06 6.58 5.55
C GLY A 78 5.52 6.66 5.58
N GLN A 79 4.99 7.76 6.11
CA GLN A 79 3.54 7.96 6.32
C GLN A 79 2.69 7.75 5.06
N ALA A 80 3.21 8.05 3.87
CA ALA A 80 2.46 7.86 2.63
C ALA A 80 2.26 6.38 2.27
N SER A 81 3.28 5.54 2.51
CA SER A 81 3.20 4.09 2.34
C SER A 81 2.19 3.47 3.31
N ASP A 82 2.24 3.90 4.58
CA ASP A 82 1.30 3.45 5.61
C ASP A 82 -0.15 3.86 5.28
N ILE A 83 -0.36 5.11 4.88
CA ILE A 83 -1.68 5.59 4.44
C ILE A 83 -2.20 4.77 3.26
N ALA A 84 -1.35 4.47 2.27
CA ALA A 84 -1.74 3.67 1.11
C ALA A 84 -2.12 2.23 1.51
N ILE A 85 -1.35 1.58 2.39
CA ILE A 85 -1.64 0.24 2.91
C ILE A 85 -2.97 0.25 3.68
N HIS A 86 -3.16 1.22 4.58
CA HIS A 86 -4.39 1.36 5.34
C HIS A 86 -5.60 1.62 4.44
N ALA A 87 -5.47 2.48 3.44
CA ALA A 87 -6.52 2.73 2.46
C ALA A 87 -6.90 1.46 1.68
N GLN A 88 -5.91 0.66 1.24
CA GLN A 88 -6.17 -0.62 0.58
C GLN A 88 -6.93 -1.59 1.49
N GLU A 89 -6.60 -1.66 2.78
CA GLU A 89 -7.29 -2.55 3.71
C GLU A 89 -8.72 -2.07 4.02
N ILE A 90 -8.94 -0.75 4.10
CA ILE A 90 -10.29 -0.15 4.18
C ILE A 90 -11.12 -0.54 2.97
N LEU A 91 -10.57 -0.45 1.76
CA LEU A 91 -11.27 -0.83 0.53
C LEU A 91 -11.60 -2.33 0.47
N LYS A 92 -10.67 -3.20 0.89
CA LYS A 92 -10.93 -4.65 1.00
C LYS A 92 -12.03 -4.95 2.01
N THR A 93 -11.99 -4.29 3.16
CA THR A 93 -13.00 -4.44 4.22
C THR A 93 -14.38 -4.01 3.73
N ARG A 94 -14.46 -2.85 3.07
CA ARG A 94 -15.69 -2.36 2.43
C ARG A 94 -16.25 -3.37 1.44
N ARG A 95 -15.39 -3.95 0.57
CA ARG A 95 -15.81 -4.96 -0.40
C ARG A 95 -16.41 -6.20 0.27
N ARG A 96 -15.75 -6.73 1.31
CA ARG A 96 -16.26 -7.89 2.07
C ARG A 96 -17.61 -7.61 2.72
N LEU A 97 -17.80 -6.39 3.27
CA LEU A 97 -19.08 -5.97 3.83
C LEU A 97 -20.18 -5.96 2.76
N ASN A 98 -19.91 -5.37 1.60
CA ASN A 98 -20.86 -5.32 0.50
C ASN A 98 -21.23 -6.71 -0.03
N GLU A 99 -20.25 -7.59 -0.19
CA GLU A 99 -20.46 -9.00 -0.58
C GLU A 99 -21.34 -9.74 0.44
N THR A 100 -21.09 -9.53 1.73
CA THR A 100 -21.88 -10.14 2.82
C THR A 100 -23.33 -9.66 2.80
N ILE A 101 -23.55 -8.36 2.64
CA ILE A 101 -24.90 -7.78 2.56
C ILE A 101 -25.63 -8.29 1.33
N ALA A 102 -24.96 -8.33 0.17
CA ALA A 102 -25.54 -8.85 -1.07
C ALA A 102 -25.98 -10.31 -0.93
N MET A 103 -25.15 -11.16 -0.30
CA MET A 103 -25.45 -12.56 -0.08
C MET A 103 -26.70 -12.79 0.78
N HIS A 104 -26.84 -12.05 1.89
CA HIS A 104 -27.96 -12.23 2.83
C HIS A 104 -29.25 -11.56 2.34
N SER A 105 -29.14 -10.39 1.71
CA SER A 105 -30.28 -9.64 1.16
C SER A 105 -30.78 -10.18 -0.18
N LYS A 106 -30.01 -11.06 -0.83
CA LYS A 106 -30.25 -11.55 -2.21
C LYS A 106 -30.31 -10.43 -3.25
N GLN A 107 -29.72 -9.28 -2.94
CA GLN A 107 -29.62 -8.14 -3.86
C GLN A 107 -28.34 -8.26 -4.70
N PRO A 108 -28.33 -7.72 -5.93
CA PRO A 108 -27.12 -7.69 -6.74
C PRO A 108 -26.06 -6.77 -6.11
N LEU A 109 -24.79 -7.17 -6.20
CA LEU A 109 -23.66 -6.45 -5.60
C LEU A 109 -23.60 -4.98 -6.05
N ASP A 110 -23.80 -4.71 -7.35
CA ASP A 110 -23.80 -3.35 -7.90
C ASP A 110 -24.84 -2.42 -7.25
N LYS A 111 -25.99 -2.97 -6.85
CA LYS A 111 -27.03 -2.21 -6.14
C LYS A 111 -26.59 -1.90 -4.71
N ILE A 112 -26.00 -2.88 -4.02
CA ILE A 112 -25.45 -2.67 -2.67
C ILE A 112 -24.32 -1.65 -2.70
N GLU A 113 -23.40 -1.72 -3.65
CA GLU A 113 -22.26 -0.78 -3.74
C GLU A 113 -22.70 0.68 -3.90
N ARG A 114 -23.75 0.93 -4.70
CA ARG A 114 -24.35 2.26 -4.88
C ARG A 114 -25.07 2.76 -3.63
N ILE A 115 -25.85 1.90 -2.98
CA ILE A 115 -26.60 2.27 -1.78
C ILE A 115 -25.65 2.51 -0.60
N MET A 116 -24.60 1.70 -0.48
CA MET A 116 -23.57 1.80 0.56
C MET A 116 -22.53 2.90 0.29
N GLU A 117 -22.66 3.68 -0.78
CA GLU A 117 -21.77 4.81 -1.04
C GLU A 117 -22.00 5.97 -0.07
N ARG A 118 -23.23 6.10 0.42
CA ARG A 118 -23.65 7.11 1.41
C ARG A 118 -24.58 6.48 2.44
N ASP A 119 -24.85 7.23 3.49
CA ASP A 119 -25.82 6.81 4.51
C ASP A 119 -27.19 6.67 3.85
N TYR A 120 -27.72 5.45 3.85
CA TYR A 120 -29.04 5.12 3.35
C TYR A 120 -29.90 4.62 4.50
N TYR A 121 -30.86 5.44 4.92
CA TYR A 121 -31.82 5.11 5.97
C TYR A 121 -33.03 4.42 5.35
N MET A 122 -33.55 3.42 6.05
CA MET A 122 -34.72 2.65 5.64
C MET A 122 -35.68 2.51 6.83
N THR A 123 -36.96 2.54 6.54
CA THR A 123 -38.02 2.16 7.48
C THR A 123 -37.97 0.65 7.76
N ALA A 124 -38.64 0.21 8.83
CA ALA A 124 -38.71 -1.20 9.17
C ALA A 124 -39.32 -2.04 8.03
N GLN A 125 -40.32 -1.50 7.32
CA GLN A 125 -40.95 -2.19 6.20
C GLN A 125 -40.02 -2.28 4.98
N GLU A 126 -39.31 -1.20 4.66
CA GLU A 126 -38.32 -1.19 3.57
C GLU A 126 -37.17 -2.15 3.84
N ALA A 127 -36.75 -2.31 5.10
CA ALA A 127 -35.71 -3.27 5.47
C ALA A 127 -36.14 -4.74 5.28
N VAL A 128 -37.44 -5.05 5.50
CA VAL A 128 -38.00 -6.37 5.17
C VAL A 128 -37.99 -6.60 3.67
N GLU A 129 -38.49 -5.65 2.88
CA GLU A 129 -38.51 -5.75 1.41
C GLU A 129 -37.12 -5.84 0.80
N PHE A 130 -36.15 -5.16 1.42
CA PHE A 130 -34.75 -5.24 1.01
C PHE A 130 -34.12 -6.60 1.30
N GLY A 131 -34.69 -7.37 2.23
CA GLY A 131 -34.18 -8.67 2.67
C GLY A 131 -33.14 -8.58 3.79
N LEU A 132 -33.08 -7.47 4.53
CA LEU A 132 -32.18 -7.34 5.69
C LEU A 132 -32.75 -7.99 6.96
N ILE A 133 -34.07 -8.04 7.08
CA ILE A 133 -34.79 -8.60 8.23
C ILE A 133 -35.98 -9.42 7.78
N ASP A 134 -36.36 -10.44 8.54
CA ASP A 134 -37.44 -11.36 8.14
C ASP A 134 -38.84 -10.80 8.41
N LYS A 135 -39.03 -10.06 9.51
CA LYS A 135 -40.32 -9.47 9.90
C LYS A 135 -40.17 -8.32 10.88
N VAL A 136 -41.12 -7.39 10.85
CA VAL A 136 -41.30 -6.36 11.88
C VAL A 136 -42.24 -6.88 12.96
N ILE A 137 -41.88 -6.72 14.24
CA ILE A 137 -42.75 -7.10 15.36
C ILE A 137 -43.57 -5.88 15.75
N GLU A 138 -44.89 -5.99 15.65
CA GLU A 138 -45.82 -5.00 16.18
C GLU A 138 -46.04 -5.22 17.67
N LYS A 139 -46.29 -4.12 18.40
CA LYS A 139 -46.56 -4.19 19.83
C LYS A 139 -47.89 -4.91 20.05
N SER A 140 -47.85 -6.09 20.67
CA SER A 140 -49.05 -6.72 21.21
C SER A 140 -49.57 -5.87 22.36
N GLU A 141 -50.81 -5.39 22.25
CA GLU A 141 -51.55 -4.79 23.38
C GLU A 141 -51.85 -5.82 24.47
#